data_AF-A0A9W5Y8N2-F1
#
_entry.id   AF-A0A9W5Y8N2-F1
#
_cell.length_a   1.000
_cell.length_b   1.000
_cell.length_c   1.000
_cell.angle_alpha   90.00
_cell.angle_beta   90.00
_cell.angle_gamma   90.00
#
_symmetry.space_group_name_H-M   'P 1'
#
loop_
_entity.id
_entity.type
_entity.pdbx_description
1 polymer ?
#
loop_
_entity_poly.entity_id
_entity_poly.type
_entity_poly.pdbx_seq_one_letter_code
_entity_poly.pdbx_strand_id
1 'polypeptide(L)'
;MHFCSEEKELEYISNEISTRLYKKYNLKDIAIIARKKGQLYNAKDFLIKRGVNADIIDKRNPNFDNDSVKLITMHSIKGLEFNVVMIIGVNKDIIPILKK
;
A
#
# COMPACT_ATOMS: atom_id res chain seq x y z
N MET A 1 15.28 0.31 4.36
CA MET A 1 14.98 0.12 5.80
C MET A 1 14.81 -1.37 6.03
N HIS A 2 15.40 -1.94 7.09
CA HIS A 2 15.14 -3.33 7.47
C HIS A 2 14.04 -3.30 8.55
N PHE A 3 12.85 -3.81 8.23
CA PHE A 3 11.80 -3.99 9.22
C PHE A 3 11.93 -5.38 9.82
N CYS A 4 11.97 -5.47 11.16
CA CYS A 4 12.14 -6.74 11.87
C CYS A 4 10.85 -7.59 11.88
N SER A 5 9.70 -6.97 11.61
CA SER A 5 8.36 -7.57 11.62
C SER A 5 7.43 -6.82 10.67
N GLU A 6 6.44 -7.51 10.08
CA GLU A 6 5.38 -6.92 9.23
C GLU A 6 4.63 -5.79 9.96
N GLU A 7 4.36 -5.96 11.26
CA GLU A 7 3.69 -4.94 12.08
C GLU A 7 4.46 -3.62 12.17
N LYS A 8 5.79 -3.66 12.28
CA LYS A 8 6.63 -2.44 12.34
C LYS A 8 6.65 -1.71 10.99
N GLU A 9 6.63 -2.46 9.89
CA GLU A 9 6.50 -1.90 8.54
C GLU A 9 5.15 -1.18 8.39
N LEU A 10 4.05 -1.84 8.78
CA LEU A 10 2.71 -1.26 8.71
C LEU A 10 2.54 -0.07 9.66
N GLU A 11 3.14 -0.11 10.85
CA GLU A 11 3.17 1.03 11.77
C GLU A 11 3.85 2.24 11.14
N TYR A 12 5.05 2.06 10.59
CA TYR A 12 5.76 3.13 9.89
C TYR A 12 4.91 3.72 8.77
N ILE A 13 4.28 2.87 7.95
CA ILE A 13 3.46 3.30 6.81
C ILE A 13 2.23 4.06 7.28
N SER A 14 1.53 3.58 8.29
CA SER A 14 0.36 4.26 8.85
C SER A 14 0.71 5.66 9.36
N ASN A 15 1.85 5.80 10.05
CA ASN A 15 2.32 7.07 10.56
C ASN A 15 2.75 8.01 9.42
N GLU A 16 3.47 7.50 8.42
CA GLU A 16 3.90 8.26 7.25
C GLU A 16 2.71 8.81 6.46
N ILE A 17 1.66 7.99 6.28
CA ILE A 17 0.41 8.42 5.66
C ILE A 17 -0.19 9.56 6.48
N SER A 18 -0.52 9.31 7.74
CA SER A 18 -1.20 10.24 8.65
C SER A 18 -0.47 11.56 8.90
N THR A 19 0.86 11.57 8.91
CA THR A 19 1.64 12.76 9.26
C THR A 19 2.07 13.58 8.05
N ARG A 20 2.55 12.91 7.00
CA ARG A 20 3.22 13.56 5.86
C ARG A 20 2.33 13.59 4.64
N LEU A 21 1.69 12.46 4.31
CA LEU A 21 0.95 12.35 3.04
C LEU A 21 -0.42 13.02 3.09
N TYR A 22 -1.14 12.93 4.21
CA TYR A 22 -2.45 13.60 4.37
C TYR A 22 -2.41 15.12 4.17
N LYS A 23 -1.25 15.76 4.34
CA LYS A 23 -1.10 17.22 4.14
C LYS A 23 -1.00 17.62 2.66
N LYS A 24 -0.72 16.66 1.77
CA LYS A 24 -0.34 16.93 0.38
C LYS A 24 -1.13 16.14 -0.65
N TYR A 25 -1.70 15.00 -0.27
CA TYR A 25 -2.40 14.09 -1.18
C TYR A 25 -3.69 13.59 -0.55
N ASN A 26 -4.72 13.34 -1.37
CA ASN A 26 -5.91 12.64 -0.93
C ASN A 26 -5.61 11.15 -0.77
N LEU A 27 -6.41 10.43 0.01
CA LEU A 27 -6.18 8.99 0.21
C LEU A 27 -6.32 8.21 -1.08
N LYS A 28 -7.26 8.62 -1.94
CA LYS A 28 -7.45 8.01 -3.27
C LYS A 28 -6.22 8.09 -4.19
N ASP A 29 -5.32 9.03 -3.94
CA ASP A 29 -4.10 9.24 -4.74
C ASP A 29 -2.91 8.40 -4.25
N ILE A 30 -3.11 7.64 -3.16
CA ILE A 30 -2.09 6.81 -2.52
C ILE A 30 -2.40 5.34 -2.76
N ALA A 31 -1.41 4.60 -3.25
CA ALA A 31 -1.47 3.15 -3.40
C ALA A 31 -0.43 2.43 -2.54
N ILE A 32 -0.86 1.33 -1.92
CA ILE A 32 0.02 0.36 -1.27
C ILE A 32 0.01 -0.93 -2.09
N ILE A 33 1.20 -1.40 -2.45
CA ILE A 33 1.41 -2.58 -3.26
C ILE A 33 1.97 -3.70 -2.41
N ALA A 34 1.37 -4.88 -2.50
CA ALA A 34 1.94 -6.11 -1.95
C ALA A 34 2.03 -7.23 -3.00
N ARG A 35 2.85 -8.24 -2.72
CA ARG A 35 2.94 -9.43 -3.59
C ARG A 35 1.76 -10.36 -3.37
N LYS A 36 1.40 -10.62 -2.11
CA LYS A 36 0.34 -11.58 -1.74
C LYS A 36 -0.92 -10.83 -1.30
N LYS A 37 -2.10 -11.35 -1.69
CA LYS A 37 -3.40 -10.81 -1.22
C LYS A 37 -3.52 -10.81 0.30
N GLY A 38 -2.98 -11.83 0.99
CA GLY A 38 -2.98 -11.89 2.46
C GLY A 38 -2.36 -10.66 3.13
N GLN A 39 -1.27 -10.14 2.57
CA GLN A 39 -0.61 -8.93 3.08
C GLN A 39 -1.49 -7.68 2.92
N LEU A 40 -2.30 -7.62 1.86
CA LEU A 40 -3.25 -6.53 1.66
C LEU A 40 -4.39 -6.57 2.69
N TYR A 41 -4.85 -7.76 3.07
CA TYR A 41 -5.86 -7.89 4.15
C TYR A 41 -5.29 -7.45 5.50
N ASN A 42 -4.07 -7.87 5.83
CA ASN A 42 -3.39 -7.43 7.05
C ASN A 42 -3.18 -5.90 7.05
N ALA A 43 -2.69 -5.35 5.94
CA ALA A 43 -2.52 -3.90 5.79
C ALA A 43 -3.86 -3.16 5.91
N LYS A 44 -4.94 -3.67 5.31
CA LYS A 44 -6.27 -3.09 5.41
C LYS A 44 -6.74 -3.00 6.87
N ASP A 45 -6.72 -4.12 7.58
CA ASP A 45 -7.15 -4.19 8.97
C ASP A 45 -6.33 -3.25 9.86
N PHE A 46 -5.01 -3.24 9.68
CA PHE A 46 -4.10 -2.38 10.44
C PHE A 46 -4.37 -0.89 10.19
N LEU A 47 -4.52 -0.48 8.93
CA LEU A 47 -4.77 0.92 8.56
C LEU A 47 -6.12 1.40 9.09
N ILE A 48 -7.17 0.59 8.97
CA ILE A 48 -8.51 0.93 9.47
C ILE A 48 -8.48 1.09 11.00
N LYS A 49 -7.79 0.19 11.72
CA LYS A 49 -7.59 0.30 13.18
C LYS A 49 -6.86 1.59 13.58
N ARG A 50 -6.04 2.15 12.70
CA ARG A 50 -5.32 3.42 12.88
C ARG A 50 -6.09 4.64 12.36
N GLY A 51 -7.33 4.46 11.89
CA GLY A 51 -8.18 5.54 11.36
C GLY A 51 -7.86 5.94 9.92
N VAL A 52 -7.07 5.16 9.19
CA VAL A 52 -6.76 5.39 7.78
C VAL A 52 -7.66 4.50 6.93
N ASN A 53 -8.53 5.12 6.13
CA ASN A 53 -9.44 4.38 5.26
C ASN A 53 -8.66 3.69 4.13
N ALA A 54 -8.92 2.41 3.87
CA ALA A 54 -8.18 1.61 2.90
C ALA A 54 -9.06 0.55 2.23
N ASP A 55 -8.93 0.43 0.90
CA ASP A 55 -9.70 -0.52 0.09
C ASP A 55 -8.81 -1.41 -0.76
N ILE A 56 -9.12 -2.69 -0.78
CA ILE A 56 -8.47 -3.64 -1.68
C ILE A 56 -9.12 -3.54 -3.05
N ILE A 57 -8.31 -3.19 -4.04
CA ILE A 57 -8.78 -3.07 -5.42
C ILE A 57 -8.65 -4.41 -6.13
N ASP A 58 -9.79 -4.95 -6.55
CA ASP A 58 -9.85 -6.13 -7.40
C ASP A 58 -10.09 -5.71 -8.86
N LYS A 59 -9.42 -6.40 -9.78
CA LYS A 59 -9.50 -6.12 -11.23
C LYS A 59 -10.90 -6.29 -11.81
N ARG A 60 -11.74 -7.10 -11.18
CA ARG A 60 -13.09 -7.40 -11.70
C ARG A 60 -14.06 -6.24 -11.54
N ASN A 61 -13.88 -5.41 -10.51
CA ASN A 61 -14.71 -4.24 -10.27
C ASN A 61 -13.91 -3.17 -9.50
N PRO A 62 -13.00 -2.48 -10.18
CA PRO A 62 -12.13 -1.53 -9.51
C PRO A 62 -12.91 -0.26 -9.14
N ASN A 63 -12.96 0.06 -7.84
CA ASN A 63 -13.49 1.34 -7.35
C ASN A 63 -12.34 2.24 -6.87
N PHE A 64 -11.93 3.17 -7.73
CA PHE A 64 -10.90 4.15 -7.40
C PHE A 64 -11.44 5.45 -6.83
N ASP A 65 -12.76 5.67 -6.86
CA ASP A 65 -13.36 6.96 -6.53
C ASP A 65 -13.45 7.21 -5.01
N ASN A 66 -13.57 6.13 -4.22
CA ASN A 66 -13.57 6.21 -2.76
C ASN A 66 -12.33 6.95 -2.24
N ASP A 67 -12.51 7.84 -1.26
CA ASP A 67 -11.39 8.45 -0.52
C ASP A 67 -10.80 7.43 0.46
N SER A 68 -9.95 6.56 -0.09
CA SER A 68 -9.30 5.46 0.60
C SER A 68 -7.98 5.12 -0.07
N VAL A 69 -7.01 4.69 0.75
CA VAL A 69 -5.74 4.16 0.26
C VAL A 69 -6.01 2.91 -0.57
N LYS A 70 -5.48 2.86 -1.79
CA LYS A 70 -5.70 1.75 -2.71
C LYS A 70 -4.70 0.62 -2.44
N LEU A 71 -5.19 -0.51 -1.95
CA LEU A 71 -4.40 -1.69 -1.67
C LEU A 71 -4.45 -2.62 -2.89
N ILE A 72 -3.32 -2.83 -3.56
CA ILE A 72 -3.27 -3.50 -4.87
C ILE A 72 -2.18 -4.56 -4.87
N THR A 73 -2.41 -5.69 -5.55
CA THR A 73 -1.32 -6.65 -5.79
C THR A 73 -0.40 -6.15 -6.89
N MET A 74 0.89 -6.51 -6.81
CA MET A 74 1.89 -6.09 -7.81
C MET A 74 1.57 -6.53 -9.24
N HIS A 75 0.84 -7.64 -9.42
CA HIS A 75 0.37 -8.08 -10.73
C HIS A 75 -0.82 -7.26 -11.27
N SER A 76 -1.51 -6.54 -10.38
CA SER A 76 -2.74 -5.82 -10.69
C SER A 76 -2.56 -4.32 -10.92
N ILE A 77 -1.39 -3.76 -10.58
CA ILE A 77 -1.14 -2.32 -10.75
C ILE A 77 -0.89 -1.86 -12.20
N LYS A 78 -0.64 -2.79 -13.13
CA LYS A 78 -0.32 -2.43 -14.52
C LYS A 78 -1.39 -1.52 -15.13
N GLY A 79 -0.98 -0.35 -15.62
CA GLY A 79 -1.88 0.65 -16.23
C GLY A 79 -2.62 1.53 -15.22
N LEU A 80 -2.28 1.47 -13.93
CA LEU A 80 -2.78 2.38 -12.91
C LEU A 80 -1.72 3.42 -12.55
N GLU A 81 -2.15 4.65 -12.34
CA GLU A 81 -1.30 5.78 -11.98
C GLU A 81 -1.71 6.31 -10.61
N PHE A 82 -0.71 6.57 -9.75
CA PHE A 82 -0.90 7.10 -8.40
C PHE A 82 0.17 8.15 -8.12
N ASN A 83 -0.20 9.20 -7.38
CA ASN A 83 0.76 10.23 -6.99
C ASN A 83 1.78 9.70 -5.98
N VAL A 84 1.36 8.74 -5.15
CA VAL A 84 2.22 8.10 -4.16
C VAL A 84 2.03 6.59 -4.22
N VAL A 85 3.14 5.88 -4.36
CA VAL A 85 3.18 4.41 -4.35
C VAL A 85 4.09 3.95 -3.22
N MET A 86 3.57 3.11 -2.35
CA MET A 86 4.30 2.43 -1.29
C MET A 86 4.28 0.93 -1.53
N ILE A 87 5.42 0.25 -1.43
CA ILE A 87 5.51 -1.20 -1.64
C ILE A 87 5.85 -1.86 -0.30
N ILE A 88 5.06 -2.84 0.11
CA ILE A 88 5.19 -3.55 1.39
C ILE A 88 5.62 -5.00 1.20
N GLY A 89 6.24 -5.57 2.25
CA GLY A 89 6.72 -6.93 2.23
C GLY A 89 7.89 -7.15 1.26
N VAL A 90 8.64 -6.09 0.98
CA VAL A 90 9.83 -6.12 0.12
C VAL A 90 11.03 -6.51 0.97
N ASN A 91 11.12 -7.79 1.33
CA ASN A 91 12.33 -8.35 1.92
C ASN A 91 13.43 -8.46 0.85
N LYS A 92 14.71 -8.40 1.28
CA LYS A 92 15.92 -8.28 0.45
C LYS A 92 16.04 -9.20 -0.78
N ASP A 93 15.32 -10.33 -0.79
CA ASP A 93 15.30 -11.32 -1.88
C ASP A 93 14.24 -11.09 -2.97
N ILE A 94 13.37 -10.08 -2.83
CA ILE A 94 12.16 -9.94 -3.66
C ILE A 94 12.25 -8.80 -4.68
N ILE A 95 13.26 -7.92 -4.58
CA ILE A 95 13.51 -6.92 -5.62
C ILE A 95 14.33 -7.58 -6.72
N PRO A 96 13.81 -7.74 -7.95
CA PRO A 96 14.65 -8.16 -9.06
C PRO A 96 15.73 -7.09 -9.25
N ILE A 97 16.98 -7.47 -9.00
CA ILE A 97 18.14 -6.67 -9.39
C ILE A 97 17.98 -6.45 -10.89
N LEU A 98 17.75 -5.21 -11.30
CA LEU A 98 17.92 -4.79 -12.68
C LEU A 98 19.36 -5.15 -13.06
N LYS A 99 19.54 -6.25 -13.79
CA LYS A 99 20.83 -6.56 -14.38
C LYS A 99 21.10 -5.48 -15.43
N LYS A 100 22.20 -4.78 -15.20
CA LYS A 100 22.77 -3.74 -16.05
C LYS A 100 23.14 -4.29 -17.42
#